data_AF-A0A6X7C050-F1
#
_entry.id   AF-A0A6X7C050-F1
#
_cell.length_a   1.000
_cell.length_b   1.000
_cell.length_c   1.000
_cell.angle_alpha   90.00
_cell.angle_beta   90.00
_cell.angle_gamma   90.00
#
_symmetry.space_group_name_H-M   'P 1'
#
loop_
_entity.id
_entity.type
_entity.pdbx_description
1 polymer ?
#
loop_
_entity_poly.entity_id
_entity_poly.type
_entity_poly.pdbx_seq_one_letter_code
_entity_poly.pdbx_strand_id
1 'polypeptide(L)'
;MAKTKSEIFALIGANFPDNQSGLITPEKLREVTTQMADSMLYGVKEVEVLRASSTDIQAPTTTGTALTVAFGGAQKTSADPVMINASGTVTFNTAGNYAIRVKLQAGRTGASGTSILLSRVLLGGAQFGSPAATKLASADSTIPIESRVVVNAAAGQTFTVEIMRDAAGSNFGGLYPQVATVTSWGVAPSALLVISRLEGV
;
A
#
# COMPACT_ATOMS: atom_id res chain seq x y z
N MET A 1 27.32 -6.74 -3.91
CA MET A 1 26.24 -6.71 -2.89
C MET A 1 26.74 -5.92 -1.72
N ALA A 2 25.88 -5.11 -1.10
CA ALA A 2 26.21 -4.37 0.11
C ALA A 2 26.66 -5.36 1.19
N LYS A 3 27.79 -5.07 1.84
CA LYS A 3 28.29 -5.83 2.98
C LYS A 3 27.61 -5.33 4.25
N THR A 4 27.21 -6.25 5.11
CA THR A 4 26.78 -5.93 6.47
C THR A 4 27.93 -5.27 7.24
N LYS A 5 27.60 -4.59 8.35
CA LYS A 5 28.59 -4.01 9.27
C LYS A 5 29.70 -5.01 9.63
N SER A 6 29.34 -6.25 9.95
CA SER A 6 30.30 -7.30 10.32
C SER A 6 31.21 -7.70 9.16
N GLU A 7 30.68 -7.79 7.95
CA GLU A 7 31.46 -8.12 6.75
C GLU A 7 32.38 -6.96 6.33
N ILE A 8 31.97 -5.70 6.54
CA ILE A 8 32.85 -4.53 6.35
C ILE A 8 34.02 -4.57 7.34
N PHE A 9 33.77 -4.86 8.62
CA PHE A 9 34.85 -4.96 9.60
C PHE A 9 35.79 -6.14 9.32
N ALA A 10 35.27 -7.27 8.85
CA ALA A 10 36.10 -8.38 8.40
C ALA A 10 36.98 -7.97 7.20
N LEU A 11 36.41 -7.25 6.23
CA LEU A 11 37.14 -6.76 5.06
C LEU A 11 38.24 -5.76 5.46
N ILE A 12 37.94 -4.81 6.35
CA ILE A 12 38.92 -3.87 6.89
C ILE A 12 40.05 -4.64 7.59
N GLY A 13 39.72 -5.60 8.47
CA GLY A 13 40.73 -6.39 9.18
C GLY A 13 41.62 -7.22 8.25
N ALA A 14 41.08 -7.71 7.13
CA ALA A 14 41.84 -8.47 6.14
C ALA A 14 42.75 -7.57 5.27
N ASN A 15 42.26 -6.39 4.88
CA ASN A 15 42.91 -5.57 3.86
C ASN A 15 43.73 -4.40 4.42
N PHE A 16 43.41 -3.92 5.63
CA PHE A 16 44.15 -2.89 6.38
C PHE A 16 44.81 -3.48 7.64
N PRO A 17 45.82 -4.35 7.50
CA PRO A 17 46.66 -4.73 8.64
C PRO A 17 47.44 -3.52 9.15
N ASP A 18 47.95 -3.60 10.38
CA ASP A 18 48.83 -2.57 10.95
C ASP A 18 49.94 -2.21 9.95
N ASN A 19 50.05 -0.91 9.66
CA ASN A 19 50.94 -0.40 8.61
C ASN A 19 52.40 -0.31 9.07
N GLN A 20 52.93 -1.42 9.57
CA GLN A 20 54.32 -1.54 10.00
C GLN A 20 55.25 -2.03 8.86
N SER A 21 54.66 -2.56 7.78
CA SER A 21 55.40 -3.26 6.71
C SER A 21 54.94 -2.91 5.28
N GLY A 22 54.15 -1.85 5.10
CA GLY A 22 53.76 -1.36 3.76
C GLY A 22 52.84 -2.31 2.97
N LEU A 23 52.12 -3.20 3.67
CA LEU A 23 51.29 -4.26 3.08
C LEU A 23 49.92 -3.77 2.55
N ILE A 24 49.60 -2.50 2.78
CA ILE A 24 48.39 -1.84 2.29
C ILE A 24 48.68 -1.32 0.88
N THR A 25 48.14 -1.98 -0.13
CA THR A 25 48.27 -1.56 -1.53
C THR A 25 47.12 -0.64 -1.95
N PRO A 26 47.27 0.16 -3.02
CA PRO A 26 46.17 0.95 -3.58
C PRO A 26 44.92 0.12 -3.93
N GLU A 27 45.10 -1.13 -4.36
CA GLU A 27 44.01 -2.05 -4.68
C GLU A 27 43.21 -2.41 -3.43
N LYS A 28 43.90 -2.75 -2.33
CA LYS A 28 43.27 -3.04 -1.04
C LYS A 28 42.55 -1.81 -0.47
N LEU A 29 43.15 -0.62 -0.61
CA LEU A 29 42.52 0.65 -0.25
C LEU A 29 41.23 0.85 -1.01
N ARG A 30 41.28 0.77 -2.34
CA ARG A 30 40.09 0.94 -3.19
C ARG A 30 39.01 -0.09 -2.86
N GLU A 31 39.36 -1.36 -2.65
CA GLU A 31 38.39 -2.40 -2.32
C GLU A 31 37.61 -2.06 -1.04
N VAL A 32 38.30 -1.70 0.04
CA VAL A 32 37.64 -1.32 1.30
C VAL A 32 36.82 -0.05 1.13
N THR A 33 37.38 1.00 0.53
CA THR A 33 36.69 2.30 0.42
C THR A 33 35.48 2.24 -0.50
N THR A 34 35.57 1.51 -1.62
CA THR A 34 34.44 1.30 -2.53
C THR A 34 33.36 0.47 -1.85
N GLN A 35 33.73 -0.60 -1.13
CA GLN A 35 32.74 -1.39 -0.39
C GLN A 35 32.08 -0.59 0.74
N MET A 36 32.83 0.28 1.43
CA MET A 36 32.23 1.19 2.42
C MET A 36 31.24 2.16 1.77
N ALA A 37 31.59 2.75 0.62
CA ALA A 37 30.70 3.65 -0.11
C ALA A 37 29.44 2.93 -0.63
N ASP A 38 29.60 1.75 -1.24
CA ASP A 38 28.51 0.99 -1.85
C ASP A 38 27.60 0.35 -0.78
N SER A 39 28.15 -0.08 0.35
CA SER A 39 27.37 -0.70 1.43
C SER A 39 26.59 0.30 2.27
N MET A 40 26.91 1.59 2.16
CA MET A 40 26.11 2.67 2.73
C MET A 40 24.84 2.95 1.91
N LEU A 41 24.77 2.46 0.66
CA LEU A 41 23.60 2.60 -0.19
C LEU A 41 22.63 1.43 0.04
N TYR A 42 21.71 1.60 0.98
CA TYR A 42 20.67 0.62 1.26
C TYR A 42 19.70 0.56 0.06
N GLY A 43 19.81 -0.48 -0.77
CA GLY A 43 18.77 -0.78 -1.74
C GLY A 43 17.47 -1.07 -1.00
N VAL A 44 16.34 -0.53 -1.47
CA VAL A 44 15.02 -0.83 -0.91
C VAL A 44 14.18 -1.51 -1.99
N LYS A 45 13.55 -2.64 -1.65
CA LYS A 45 12.57 -3.34 -2.50
C LYS A 45 11.20 -3.37 -1.85
N GLU A 46 10.17 -3.37 -2.69
CA GLU A 46 8.79 -3.68 -2.30
C GLU A 46 8.57 -5.20 -2.35
N VAL A 47 8.35 -5.84 -1.20
CA VAL A 47 7.94 -7.24 -1.11
C VAL A 47 6.45 -7.29 -0.83
N GLU A 48 5.65 -7.78 -1.78
CA GLU A 48 4.20 -7.93 -1.60
C GLU A 48 3.90 -8.90 -0.45
N VAL A 49 3.12 -8.45 0.53
CA VAL A 49 2.73 -9.24 1.71
C VAL A 49 1.22 -9.50 1.76
N LEU A 50 0.42 -8.67 1.08
CA LEU A 50 -1.03 -8.83 1.01
C LEU A 50 -1.57 -8.32 -0.33
N ARG A 51 -2.50 -9.07 -0.91
CA ARG A 51 -3.31 -8.68 -2.08
C ARG A 51 -4.75 -9.15 -1.87
N ALA A 52 -5.65 -8.19 -1.74
CA ALA A 52 -7.06 -8.44 -1.46
C ALA A 52 -7.94 -7.63 -2.40
N SER A 53 -9.06 -8.19 -2.84
CA SER A 53 -9.98 -7.53 -3.77
C SER A 53 -11.42 -7.95 -3.51
N SER A 54 -12.36 -7.02 -3.67
CA SER A 54 -13.80 -7.29 -3.62
C SER A 54 -14.43 -7.12 -5.00
N THR A 55 -15.34 -8.03 -5.35
CA THR A 55 -16.22 -7.91 -6.51
C THR A 55 -17.63 -7.51 -6.13
N ASP A 56 -17.90 -7.21 -4.86
CA ASP A 56 -19.22 -6.81 -4.39
C ASP A 56 -19.46 -5.32 -4.64
N ILE A 57 -20.71 -4.93 -4.88
CA ILE A 57 -21.09 -3.52 -4.90
C ILE A 57 -21.01 -2.98 -3.47
N GLN A 58 -20.31 -1.85 -3.28
CA GLN A 58 -20.14 -1.22 -1.98
C GLN A 58 -20.63 0.22 -2.04
N ALA A 59 -21.82 0.47 -1.50
CA ALA A 59 -22.49 1.75 -1.61
C ALA A 59 -22.99 2.22 -0.23
N PRO A 60 -22.64 3.43 0.23
CA PRO A 60 -23.25 4.01 1.42
C PRO A 60 -24.77 4.04 1.29
N THR A 61 -25.50 3.84 2.38
CA THR A 61 -26.98 3.86 2.37
C THR A 61 -27.54 5.28 2.35
N THR A 62 -26.82 6.21 2.97
CA THR A 62 -27.20 7.62 3.12
C THR A 62 -26.01 8.54 2.80
N THR A 63 -26.28 9.83 2.65
CA THR A 63 -25.24 10.86 2.60
C THR A 63 -24.70 11.14 4.01
N GLY A 64 -23.47 11.65 4.09
CA GLY A 64 -22.84 12.07 5.35
C GLY A 64 -22.40 10.93 6.28
N THR A 65 -22.61 9.67 5.92
CA THR A 65 -22.19 8.50 6.70
C THR A 65 -21.10 7.73 5.94
N ALA A 66 -19.96 7.52 6.59
CA ALA A 66 -18.87 6.74 6.03
C ALA A 66 -19.19 5.24 6.01
N LEU A 67 -18.80 4.58 4.93
CA LEU A 67 -18.78 3.13 4.78
C LEU A 67 -17.32 2.67 4.74
N THR A 68 -16.93 1.74 5.61
CA THR A 68 -15.65 1.05 5.50
C THR A 68 -15.67 0.10 4.31
N VAL A 69 -14.66 0.23 3.44
CA VAL A 69 -14.52 -0.58 2.23
C VAL A 69 -14.00 -1.96 2.60
N ALA A 70 -14.72 -3.00 2.16
CA ALA A 70 -14.29 -4.39 2.22
C ALA A 70 -13.43 -4.74 1.00
N PHE A 71 -12.47 -5.64 1.19
CA PHE A 71 -11.57 -6.14 0.14
C PHE A 71 -11.69 -7.66 -0.05
N GLY A 72 -12.90 -8.18 0.17
CA GLY A 72 -13.20 -9.61 0.12
C GLY A 72 -13.20 -10.27 1.50
N GLY A 73 -13.09 -11.59 1.53
CA GLY A 73 -13.01 -12.36 2.78
C GLY A 73 -11.74 -12.07 3.58
N ALA A 74 -11.74 -12.48 4.85
CA ALA A 74 -10.54 -12.40 5.68
C ALA A 74 -9.37 -13.18 5.04
N GLN A 75 -8.16 -12.64 5.15
CA GLN A 75 -6.95 -13.27 4.65
C GLN A 75 -5.83 -13.16 5.67
N LYS A 76 -4.92 -14.14 5.64
CA LYS A 76 -3.74 -14.23 6.50
C LYS A 76 -4.10 -14.35 7.99
N THR A 77 -3.09 -14.41 8.83
CA THR A 77 -3.22 -14.62 10.28
C THR A 77 -2.31 -13.68 11.05
N SER A 78 -2.35 -13.74 12.39
CA SER A 78 -1.42 -13.00 13.25
C SER A 78 0.04 -13.42 13.10
N ALA A 79 0.32 -14.55 12.43
CA ALA A 79 1.69 -15.00 12.13
C ALA A 79 2.28 -14.32 10.88
N ASP A 80 1.45 -13.75 10.01
CA ASP A 80 1.89 -13.02 8.82
C ASP A 80 2.19 -11.55 9.16
N PRO A 81 3.07 -10.84 8.43
CA PRO A 81 3.38 -9.43 8.72
C PRO A 81 2.14 -8.51 8.70
N VAL A 82 1.16 -8.84 7.86
CA VAL A 82 -0.08 -8.10 7.67
C VAL A 82 -1.23 -9.09 7.50
N MET A 83 -2.36 -8.80 8.13
CA MET A 83 -3.62 -9.54 7.95
C MET A 83 -4.79 -8.60 7.70
N ILE A 84 -5.88 -9.12 7.14
CA ILE A 84 -7.10 -8.36 6.87
C ILE A 84 -8.33 -9.16 7.28
N ASN A 85 -9.31 -8.52 7.90
CA ASN A 85 -10.60 -9.13 8.21
C ASN A 85 -11.63 -8.91 7.09
N ALA A 86 -12.77 -9.60 7.15
CA ALA A 86 -13.83 -9.50 6.14
C ALA A 86 -14.48 -8.10 6.07
N SER A 87 -14.33 -7.28 7.12
CA SER A 87 -14.79 -5.88 7.15
C SER A 87 -13.80 -4.90 6.50
N GLY A 88 -12.67 -5.39 5.95
CA GLY A 88 -11.67 -4.56 5.28
C GLY A 88 -10.69 -3.86 6.23
N THR A 89 -10.67 -4.23 7.52
CA THR A 89 -9.66 -3.72 8.46
C THR A 89 -8.38 -4.52 8.33
N VAL A 90 -7.33 -3.83 7.93
CA VAL A 90 -5.96 -4.34 7.90
C VAL A 90 -5.35 -4.19 9.29
N THR A 91 -4.62 -5.20 9.75
CA THR A 91 -3.79 -5.14 10.96
C THR A 91 -2.33 -5.40 10.57
N PHE A 92 -1.43 -4.50 10.95
CA PHE A 92 0.01 -4.70 10.83
C PHE A 92 0.50 -5.48 12.03
N ASN A 93 0.85 -6.76 11.88
CA ASN A 93 1.37 -7.58 12.98
C ASN A 93 2.86 -7.29 13.25
N THR A 94 3.58 -6.82 12.22
CA THR A 94 5.00 -6.47 12.30
C THR A 94 5.19 -4.98 12.03
N ALA A 95 5.91 -4.29 12.92
CA ALA A 95 6.26 -2.89 12.70
C ALA A 95 7.19 -2.72 11.47
N GLY A 96 7.05 -1.60 10.76
CA GLY A 96 7.90 -1.30 9.61
C GLY A 96 7.29 -0.33 8.61
N ASN A 97 7.99 -0.14 7.49
CA ASN A 97 7.54 0.71 6.40
C ASN A 97 6.76 -0.12 5.38
N TYR A 98 5.57 0.35 5.01
CA TYR A 98 4.69 -0.32 4.06
C TYR A 98 4.25 0.64 2.96
N ALA A 99 4.31 0.18 1.71
CA ALA A 99 3.66 0.83 0.57
C ALA A 99 2.30 0.19 0.34
N ILE A 100 1.25 0.99 0.43
CA ILE A 100 -0.14 0.56 0.31
C ILE A 100 -0.71 1.19 -0.95
N ARG A 101 -1.22 0.35 -1.84
CA ARG A 101 -1.89 0.74 -3.07
C ARG A 101 -3.36 0.38 -2.96
N VAL A 102 -4.22 1.37 -3.15
CA VAL A 102 -5.67 1.23 -3.12
C VAL A 102 -6.20 1.62 -4.48
N LYS A 103 -7.00 0.75 -5.08
CA LYS A 103 -7.75 1.03 -6.29
C LYS A 103 -9.24 0.88 -6.01
N LEU A 104 -10.02 1.88 -6.36
CA LEU A 104 -11.46 1.94 -6.14
C LEU A 104 -12.16 2.20 -7.48
N GLN A 105 -13.19 1.44 -7.83
CA GLN A 105 -14.01 1.69 -9.01
C GLN A 105 -15.21 2.56 -8.65
N ALA A 106 -14.98 3.87 -8.51
CA ALA A 106 -16.03 4.80 -8.12
C ALA A 106 -17.04 4.94 -9.25
N GLY A 107 -18.28 4.53 -9.00
CA GLY A 107 -19.30 4.53 -10.02
C GLY A 107 -20.68 4.88 -9.49
N ARG A 108 -21.61 4.96 -10.43
CA ARG A 108 -23.03 5.20 -10.20
C ARG A 108 -23.83 4.47 -11.26
N THR A 109 -24.93 3.88 -10.84
CA THR A 109 -25.92 3.24 -11.71
C THR A 109 -27.31 3.78 -11.38
N GLY A 110 -28.05 4.29 -12.37
CA GLY A 110 -29.48 4.55 -12.27
C GLY A 110 -29.86 5.68 -11.30
N ALA A 111 -29.54 6.93 -11.65
CA ALA A 111 -30.04 8.14 -10.97
C ALA A 111 -29.81 9.42 -11.80
N SER A 112 -30.60 10.46 -11.53
CA SER A 112 -30.35 11.82 -12.02
C SER A 112 -29.52 12.64 -11.02
N GLY A 113 -29.03 13.81 -11.45
CA GLY A 113 -28.23 14.72 -10.62
C GLY A 113 -26.75 14.38 -10.60
N THR A 114 -26.00 14.96 -9.66
CA THR A 114 -24.55 14.72 -9.49
C THR A 114 -24.30 13.99 -8.17
N SER A 115 -23.57 12.89 -8.20
CA SER A 115 -23.09 12.21 -7.00
C SER A 115 -21.69 12.70 -6.67
N ILE A 116 -21.40 12.90 -5.39
CA ILE A 116 -20.08 13.29 -4.90
C ILE A 116 -19.63 12.18 -3.95
N LEU A 117 -18.71 11.34 -4.42
CA LEU A 117 -18.15 10.25 -3.63
C LEU A 117 -16.80 10.71 -3.08
N LEU A 118 -16.70 10.76 -1.76
CA LEU A 118 -15.46 11.00 -1.04
C LEU A 118 -14.82 9.67 -0.66
N SER A 119 -13.49 9.62 -0.66
CA SER A 119 -12.73 8.51 -0.11
C SER A 119 -11.61 9.01 0.79
N ARG A 120 -11.29 8.25 1.83
CA ARG A 120 -10.18 8.53 2.72
C ARG A 120 -9.54 7.25 3.21
N VAL A 121 -8.32 7.36 3.69
CA VAL A 121 -7.62 6.28 4.40
C VAL A 121 -7.45 6.66 5.86
N LEU A 122 -7.53 5.67 6.74
CA LEU A 122 -7.33 5.84 8.17
C LEU A 122 -6.20 4.93 8.62
N LEU A 123 -5.33 5.46 9.47
CA LEU A 123 -4.26 4.72 10.12
C LEU A 123 -4.46 4.85 11.64
N GLY A 124 -4.66 3.73 12.33
CA GLY A 124 -5.01 3.73 13.75
C GLY A 124 -6.31 4.47 14.07
N GLY A 125 -7.26 4.50 13.13
CA GLY A 125 -8.55 5.20 13.27
C GLY A 125 -8.51 6.71 13.01
N ALA A 126 -7.34 7.30 12.78
CA ALA A 126 -7.21 8.70 12.38
C ALA A 126 -7.03 8.82 10.87
N GLN A 127 -7.61 9.85 10.25
CA GLN A 127 -7.41 10.11 8.83
C GLN A 127 -5.93 10.34 8.53
N PHE A 128 -5.42 9.65 7.51
CA PHE A 128 -4.05 9.77 7.06
C PHE A 128 -4.01 10.38 5.66
N GLY A 129 -3.32 11.52 5.52
CA GLY A 129 -3.27 12.27 4.26
C GLY A 129 -4.59 12.95 3.89
N SER A 130 -4.66 13.40 2.63
CA SER A 130 -5.80 14.12 2.08
C SER A 130 -6.89 13.15 1.60
N PRO A 131 -8.18 13.47 1.81
CA PRO A 131 -9.27 12.72 1.18
C PRO A 131 -9.30 13.02 -0.32
N ALA A 132 -9.88 12.11 -1.09
CA ALA A 132 -10.14 12.30 -2.52
C ALA A 132 -11.65 12.45 -2.76
N ALA A 133 -12.01 13.12 -3.86
CA ALA A 133 -13.38 13.31 -4.27
C ALA A 133 -13.55 12.94 -5.74
N THR A 134 -14.64 12.25 -6.07
CA THR A 134 -15.07 11.96 -7.43
C THR A 134 -16.49 12.45 -7.63
N LYS A 135 -16.68 13.31 -8.64
CA LYS A 135 -17.98 13.84 -9.02
C LYS A 135 -18.50 13.07 -10.24
N LEU A 136 -19.64 12.42 -10.09
CA LEU A 136 -20.28 11.59 -11.12
C LEU A 136 -21.58 12.28 -11.56
N ALA A 137 -21.54 12.91 -12.73
CA ALA A 137 -22.71 13.61 -13.30
C ALA A 137 -23.56 12.71 -14.21
N SER A 138 -22.96 11.65 -14.78
CA SER A 138 -23.64 10.69 -15.66
C SER A 138 -24.43 9.65 -14.87
N ALA A 139 -25.64 9.33 -15.32
CA ALA A 139 -26.51 8.34 -14.65
C ALA A 139 -25.92 6.92 -14.62
N ASP A 140 -24.99 6.66 -15.53
CA ASP A 140 -24.18 5.46 -15.63
C ASP A 140 -22.74 5.86 -15.93
N SER A 141 -21.85 5.64 -14.96
CA SER A 141 -20.42 5.92 -15.11
C SER A 141 -19.65 5.20 -14.02
N THR A 142 -18.47 4.69 -14.38
CA THR A 142 -17.49 4.16 -13.44
C THR A 142 -16.11 4.74 -13.76
N ILE A 143 -15.43 5.26 -12.75
CA ILE A 143 -14.12 5.90 -12.83
C ILE A 143 -13.17 5.17 -11.87
N PRO A 144 -12.06 4.59 -12.35
CA PRO A 144 -11.04 4.04 -11.47
C PRO A 144 -10.28 5.16 -10.77
N ILE A 145 -10.16 5.04 -9.45
CA ILE A 145 -9.34 5.90 -8.60
C ILE A 145 -8.21 5.06 -8.06
N GLU A 146 -6.97 5.55 -8.17
CA GLU A 146 -5.81 4.90 -7.61
C GLU A 146 -5.14 5.83 -6.60
N SER A 147 -4.79 5.29 -5.44
CA SER A 147 -4.05 5.98 -4.40
C SER A 147 -2.91 5.10 -3.92
N ARG A 148 -1.78 5.74 -3.63
CA ARG A 148 -0.62 5.09 -3.04
C ARG A 148 -0.20 5.90 -1.82
N VAL A 149 -0.12 5.23 -0.68
CA VAL A 149 0.42 5.82 0.56
C VAL A 149 1.57 4.97 1.07
N VAL A 150 2.54 5.61 1.71
CA VAL A 150 3.61 4.94 2.43
C VAL A 150 3.45 5.27 3.91
N VAL A 151 3.43 4.23 4.75
CA VAL A 151 3.22 4.37 6.19
C VAL A 151 4.36 3.73 6.96
N ASN A 152 4.72 4.33 8.09
CA ASN A 152 5.52 3.67 9.12
C ASN A 152 4.54 3.13 10.15
N ALA A 153 4.24 1.84 10.09
CA ALA A 153 3.24 1.20 10.93
C ALA A 153 3.88 0.61 12.21
N ALA A 154 3.19 0.77 13.34
CA ALA A 154 3.47 0.03 14.55
C ALA A 154 2.78 -1.35 14.54
N ALA A 155 3.31 -2.31 15.30
CA ALA A 155 2.64 -3.60 15.49
C ALA A 155 1.28 -3.41 16.19
N GLY A 156 0.25 -4.10 15.71
CA GLY A 156 -1.14 -3.95 16.13
C GLY A 156 -1.86 -2.73 15.55
N GLN A 157 -1.17 -1.84 14.81
CA GLN A 157 -1.82 -0.69 14.19
C GLN A 157 -2.75 -1.15 13.06
N THR A 158 -3.87 -0.45 12.90
CA THR A 158 -4.87 -0.77 11.89
C THR A 158 -4.84 0.20 10.72
N PHE A 159 -5.25 -0.28 9.54
CA PHE A 159 -5.50 0.54 8.36
C PHE A 159 -6.86 0.20 7.78
N THR A 160 -7.63 1.24 7.44
CA THR A 160 -8.93 1.11 6.77
C THR A 160 -9.05 2.12 5.64
N VAL A 161 -9.90 1.79 4.67
CA VAL A 161 -10.35 2.71 3.63
C VAL A 161 -11.82 2.96 3.84
N GLU A 162 -12.23 4.22 3.75
CA GLU A 162 -13.62 4.61 3.85
C GLU A 162 -14.06 5.39 2.62
N ILE A 163 -15.33 5.23 2.27
CA ILE A 163 -16.02 6.05 1.28
C ILE A 163 -17.25 6.70 1.89
N MET A 164 -17.64 7.86 1.39
CA MET A 164 -18.83 8.56 1.84
C MET A 164 -19.49 9.28 0.67
N ARG A 165 -20.83 9.30 0.64
CA ARG A 165 -21.58 10.20 -0.24
C ARG A 165 -21.68 11.57 0.45
N ASP A 166 -21.17 12.61 -0.19
CA ASP A 166 -21.27 13.96 0.34
C ASP A 166 -22.72 14.47 0.32
N ALA A 167 -23.12 15.23 1.34
CA ALA A 167 -24.48 15.77 1.46
C ALA A 167 -24.83 16.82 0.39
N ALA A 168 -23.83 17.45 -0.23
CA ALA A 168 -24.02 18.34 -1.37
C ALA A 168 -24.30 17.58 -2.68
N GLY A 169 -24.15 16.25 -2.68
CA GLY A 169 -24.45 15.37 -3.81
C GLY A 169 -25.76 14.61 -3.66
N SER A 170 -26.21 14.00 -4.76
CA SER A 170 -27.28 13.02 -4.74
C SER A 170 -26.89 11.77 -3.94
N ASN A 171 -27.86 11.15 -3.24
CA ASN A 171 -27.67 9.91 -2.48
C ASN A 171 -27.57 8.67 -3.40
N PHE A 172 -26.61 8.70 -4.32
CA PHE A 172 -26.31 7.64 -5.26
C PHE A 172 -24.80 7.51 -5.45
N GLY A 173 -24.37 6.38 -5.99
CA GLY A 173 -22.98 6.07 -6.23
C GLY A 173 -22.29 5.30 -5.11
N GLY A 174 -21.12 4.76 -5.42
CA GLY A 174 -20.40 3.81 -4.57
C GLY A 174 -19.28 3.17 -5.37
N LEU A 175 -18.87 1.97 -4.99
CA LEU A 175 -17.88 1.18 -5.70
C LEU A 175 -18.58 0.04 -6.43
N TYR A 176 -18.33 -0.07 -7.74
CA TYR A 176 -18.99 -1.03 -8.59
C TYR A 176 -17.96 -1.90 -9.31
N PRO A 177 -18.11 -3.24 -9.29
CA PRO A 177 -17.31 -4.10 -10.14
C PRO A 177 -17.71 -3.90 -11.61
N GLN A 178 -16.80 -4.21 -12.52
CA GLN A 178 -17.12 -4.30 -13.95
C GLN A 178 -16.77 -5.69 -14.46
N VAL A 179 -17.80 -6.45 -14.86
CA VAL A 179 -17.60 -7.72 -15.57
C VAL A 179 -17.30 -7.39 -17.03
N ALA A 180 -16.20 -7.90 -17.56
CA ALA A 180 -15.90 -7.75 -18.97
C ALA A 180 -16.80 -8.66 -19.82
N THR A 181 -17.36 -8.14 -20.91
CA THR A 181 -18.13 -8.94 -21.87
C THR A 181 -17.28 -10.05 -22.48
N VAL A 182 -15.99 -9.77 -22.71
CA VAL A 182 -15.01 -10.77 -23.11
C VAL A 182 -14.55 -11.51 -21.86
N THR A 183 -15.06 -12.73 -21.67
CA THR A 183 -14.88 -13.51 -20.42
C THR A 183 -13.41 -13.74 -20.03
N SER A 184 -12.49 -13.79 -21.00
CA SER A 184 -11.05 -13.95 -20.74
C SER A 184 -10.42 -12.76 -19.99
N TRP A 185 -11.08 -11.60 -19.96
CA TRP A 185 -10.62 -10.44 -19.20
C TRP A 185 -11.11 -10.44 -17.74
N GLY A 186 -12.06 -11.32 -17.39
CA GLY A 186 -12.55 -11.49 -16.04
C GLY A 186 -13.36 -10.31 -15.49
N VAL A 187 -13.22 -10.03 -14.20
CA VAL A 187 -13.95 -9.00 -13.46
C VAL A 187 -12.97 -7.98 -12.91
N ALA A 188 -13.17 -6.71 -13.27
CA ALA A 188 -12.51 -5.61 -12.58
C ALA A 188 -13.18 -5.45 -11.19
N PRO A 189 -12.42 -5.59 -10.08
CA PRO A 189 -12.99 -5.54 -8.73
C PRO A 189 -13.50 -4.14 -8.40
N SER A 190 -14.51 -4.04 -7.53
CA SER A 190 -14.99 -2.75 -7.00
C SER A 190 -13.92 -2.06 -6.14
N ALA A 191 -13.11 -2.86 -5.43
CA ALA A 191 -11.99 -2.41 -4.63
C ALA A 191 -10.82 -3.41 -4.69
N LEU A 192 -9.59 -2.91 -4.82
CA LEU A 192 -8.35 -3.67 -4.75
C LEU A 192 -7.38 -3.00 -3.77
N LEU A 193 -6.78 -3.82 -2.92
CA LEU A 193 -5.75 -3.44 -1.97
C LEU A 193 -4.51 -4.30 -2.22
N VAL A 194 -3.36 -3.65 -2.36
CA VAL A 194 -2.05 -4.31 -2.39
C VAL A 194 -1.17 -3.65 -1.34
N ILE A 195 -0.57 -4.45 -0.46
CA ILE A 195 0.37 -3.97 0.55
C ILE A 195 1.70 -4.66 0.32
N SER A 196 2.73 -3.84 0.19
CA SER A 196 4.12 -4.28 0.11
C SER A 196 4.90 -3.75 1.30
N ARG A 197 5.73 -4.60 1.88
CA ARG A 197 6.71 -4.19 2.88
C ARG A 197 7.94 -3.62 2.17
N LEU A 198 8.48 -2.52 2.69
CA LEU A 198 9.73 -1.96 2.22
C LEU A 198 10.88 -2.60 2.98
N GLU A 199 11.67 -3.41 2.28
CA GLU A 199 12.77 -4.18 2.86
C GLU A 199 14.10 -3.80 2.22
N GLY A 200 15.19 -3.97 2.97
CA GLY A 200 16.54 -3.90 2.42
C GLY A 200 16.76 -4.94 1.32
N VAL A 201 17.53 -4.56 0.30
CA VAL A 201 18.00 -5.45 -0.76
C VAL A 201 19.20 -6.26 -0.27
#